data_AF-A0A849SQ67-F1
#
_entry.id   AF-A0A849SQ67-F1
#
_cell.length_a   1.000
_cell.length_b   1.000
_cell.length_c   1.000
_cell.angle_alpha   90.00
_cell.angle_beta   90.00
_cell.angle_gamma   90.00
#
_symmetry.space_group_name_H-M   'P 1'
#
loop_
_entity.id
_entity.type
_entity.pdbx_description
1 polymer ?
#
loop_
_entity_poly.entity_id
_entity_poly.type
_entity_poly.pdbx_seq_one_letter_code
_entity_poly.pdbx_strand_id
1 'polypeptide(L)'
;MATILHQIGTPLQLVALFLLLVAGIARLLLRSGKLSSSQALTRLAINRIFAAGLTALILGLLIPVVAPVLDKWLNGDETFHGVVLSATGAPISGATINLLSIAIVTTNPSGQFDITVPRSRVLNEYRIQVQAQGYKTPDILTISASKMRSFEIKLTPALPELVKTLESNLIIGQYYGLPLVLATFRVENTATSTLNINEIRGNLTGANGSFMLIPVAWTIVNSFGPFAPVTGPFPIPAGARLDLRVVMMTGANVASLMAKLNALPEYRSQMPCSQSYGKAVEPLSDDAYTIVDRFAFEHFLWREGNWNLQLSASTDNETKSFTRDFSLSVNEITRLRDSIALIRQCLSINMTVPLAQDGSLANFLSK
;
A
#
# COMPACT_ATOMS: atom_id res chain seq x y z
N MET A 1 -19.86 48.90 -48.67
CA MET A 1 -20.73 48.16 -47.71
C MET A 1 -19.94 47.26 -46.76
N ALA A 2 -18.91 46.54 -47.21
CA ALA A 2 -18.12 45.63 -46.37
C ALA A 2 -17.41 46.30 -45.17
N THR A 3 -17.03 47.58 -45.28
CA THR A 3 -16.35 48.34 -44.20
C THR A 3 -17.27 48.79 -43.06
N ILE A 4 -18.59 48.90 -43.28
CA ILE A 4 -19.56 49.31 -42.24
C ILE A 4 -19.91 48.12 -41.34
N LEU A 5 -19.95 46.90 -41.89
CA LEU A 5 -20.25 45.68 -41.14
C LEU A 5 -19.16 45.31 -40.12
N HIS A 6 -17.90 45.71 -40.36
CA HIS A 6 -16.78 45.42 -39.45
C HIS A 6 -16.67 46.36 -38.24
N GLN A 7 -17.36 47.50 -38.23
CA GLN A 7 -17.35 48.46 -37.10
C GLN A 7 -18.53 48.31 -36.14
N ILE A 8 -19.44 47.36 -36.40
CA ILE A 8 -20.62 47.12 -35.57
C ILE A 8 -20.28 46.06 -34.52
N GLY A 9 -19.83 46.52 -33.35
CA GLY A 9 -19.40 45.65 -32.24
C GLY A 9 -20.51 45.32 -31.24
N THR A 10 -21.67 45.98 -31.33
CA THR A 10 -22.77 45.81 -30.37
C THR A 10 -24.11 45.52 -31.05
N PRO A 11 -24.97 44.68 -30.45
CA PRO A 11 -26.32 44.40 -30.99
C PRO A 11 -27.13 45.67 -31.26
N LEU A 12 -26.96 46.71 -30.45
CA LEU A 12 -27.65 48.00 -30.58
C LEU A 12 -27.29 48.75 -31.88
N GLN A 13 -26.04 48.67 -32.32
CA GLN A 13 -25.57 49.30 -33.57
C GLN A 13 -26.13 48.59 -34.81
N LEU A 14 -26.30 47.26 -34.75
CA LEU A 14 -26.94 46.45 -35.79
C LEU A 14 -28.43 46.81 -35.93
N VAL A 15 -29.10 47.03 -34.80
CA VAL A 15 -30.49 47.50 -34.76
C VAL A 15 -30.65 48.88 -35.37
N ALA A 16 -29.78 49.83 -35.00
CA ALA A 16 -29.78 51.18 -35.56
C ALA A 16 -29.56 51.15 -37.09
N LEU A 17 -28.62 50.31 -37.57
CA LEU A 17 -28.38 50.12 -39.00
C LEU A 17 -29.60 49.54 -39.71
N PHE A 18 -30.25 48.53 -39.12
CA PHE A 18 -31.44 47.91 -39.69
C PHE A 18 -32.61 48.89 -39.79
N LEU A 19 -32.86 49.68 -38.74
CA LEU A 19 -33.90 50.73 -38.76
C LEU A 19 -33.60 51.82 -39.79
N LEU A 20 -32.34 52.21 -39.95
CA LEU A 20 -31.91 53.14 -41.00
C LEU A 20 -32.14 52.56 -42.41
N LEU A 21 -31.91 51.27 -42.59
CA LEU A 21 -32.13 50.57 -43.86
C LEU A 21 -33.62 50.46 -44.20
N VAL A 22 -34.45 50.11 -43.22
CA VAL A 22 -35.92 50.07 -43.37
C VAL A 22 -36.47 51.47 -43.65
N ALA A 23 -36.01 52.49 -42.93
CA ALA A 23 -36.39 53.88 -43.18
C ALA A 23 -35.93 54.37 -44.56
N GLY A 24 -34.72 53.97 -45.00
CA GLY A 24 -34.17 54.27 -46.31
C GLY A 24 -35.00 53.64 -47.44
N ILE A 25 -35.34 52.36 -47.32
CA ILE A 25 -36.19 51.63 -48.28
C ILE A 25 -37.60 52.24 -48.34
N ALA A 26 -38.20 52.54 -47.17
CA ALA A 26 -39.50 53.19 -47.11
C ALA A 26 -39.48 54.57 -47.80
N ARG A 27 -38.43 55.37 -47.57
CA ARG A 27 -38.26 56.69 -48.20
C ARG A 27 -38.04 56.59 -49.72
N LEU A 28 -37.34 55.56 -50.19
CA LEU A 28 -37.06 55.33 -51.60
C LEU A 28 -38.31 54.83 -52.35
N LEU A 29 -39.13 53.99 -51.71
CA LEU A 29 -40.44 53.59 -52.20
C LEU A 29 -41.40 54.78 -52.28
N LEU A 30 -41.40 55.68 -51.29
CA LEU A 30 -42.23 56.90 -51.30
C LEU A 30 -41.79 57.91 -52.39
N ARG A 31 -40.48 58.03 -52.67
CA ARG A 31 -39.97 58.96 -53.70
C ARG A 31 -40.07 58.45 -55.13
N SER A 32 -40.10 57.14 -55.35
CA SER A 32 -40.04 56.58 -56.71
C SER A 32 -41.33 56.78 -57.53
N GLY A 33 -42.41 57.30 -56.94
CA GLY A 33 -43.64 57.70 -57.64
C GLY A 33 -44.36 56.57 -58.41
N LYS A 34 -43.86 55.34 -58.34
CA LYS A 34 -44.28 54.19 -59.15
C LYS A 34 -45.27 53.25 -58.45
N LEU A 35 -45.87 53.67 -57.34
CA LEU A 35 -46.92 52.93 -56.65
C LEU A 35 -48.30 53.47 -57.06
N SER A 36 -48.62 53.36 -58.35
CA SER A 36 -49.98 53.54 -58.86
C SER A 36 -50.77 52.24 -58.65
N SER A 37 -51.36 52.08 -57.46
CA SER A 37 -52.73 51.58 -57.28
C SER A 37 -52.98 51.28 -55.81
N SER A 38 -54.05 51.91 -55.28
CA SER A 38 -54.63 51.70 -53.94
C SER A 38 -53.73 52.05 -52.74
N GLN A 39 -54.09 53.12 -52.03
CA GLN A 39 -53.51 53.49 -50.72
C GLN A 39 -53.50 52.32 -49.71
N ALA A 40 -54.41 51.34 -49.84
CA ALA A 40 -54.51 50.18 -48.96
C ALA A 40 -53.35 49.19 -49.15
N LEU A 41 -52.89 48.96 -50.38
CA LEU A 41 -51.78 48.03 -50.67
C LEU A 41 -50.44 48.57 -50.16
N THR A 42 -50.20 49.88 -50.32
CA THR A 42 -49.03 50.55 -49.75
C THR A 42 -49.01 50.52 -48.22
N ARG A 43 -50.15 50.72 -47.55
CA ARG A 43 -50.24 50.60 -46.08
C ARG A 43 -49.98 49.16 -45.62
N LEU A 44 -50.50 48.17 -46.34
CA LEU A 44 -50.30 46.76 -46.02
C LEU A 44 -48.83 46.34 -46.16
N ALA A 45 -48.17 46.77 -47.25
CA ALA A 45 -46.76 46.49 -47.48
C ALA A 45 -45.86 47.11 -46.41
N ILE A 46 -46.11 48.38 -46.05
CA ILE A 46 -45.37 49.07 -44.98
C ILE A 46 -45.58 48.36 -43.64
N ASN A 47 -46.83 48.01 -43.29
CA ASN A 47 -47.12 47.30 -42.04
C ASN A 47 -46.47 45.93 -41.98
N ARG A 48 -46.40 45.17 -43.09
CA ARG A 48 -45.74 43.87 -43.12
C ARG A 48 -44.22 43.96 -43.03
N ILE A 49 -43.60 44.94 -43.67
CA ILE A 49 -42.16 45.19 -43.55
C ILE A 49 -41.82 45.63 -42.12
N PHE A 50 -42.64 46.49 -41.52
CA PHE A 50 -42.46 46.91 -40.13
C PHE A 50 -42.66 45.76 -39.14
N ALA A 51 -43.69 44.93 -39.34
CA ALA A 51 -43.93 43.75 -38.53
C ALA A 51 -42.80 42.72 -38.65
N ALA A 52 -42.32 42.45 -39.86
CA ALA A 52 -41.19 41.54 -40.10
C ALA A 52 -39.88 42.09 -39.50
N GLY A 53 -39.68 43.41 -39.57
CA GLY A 53 -38.56 44.08 -38.92
C GLY A 53 -38.61 44.01 -37.39
N LEU A 54 -39.80 44.18 -36.82
CA LEU A 54 -40.02 44.09 -35.38
C LEU A 54 -39.85 42.65 -34.86
N THR A 55 -40.32 41.64 -35.58
CA THR A 55 -40.11 40.23 -35.19
C THR A 55 -38.64 39.83 -35.28
N ALA A 56 -37.93 40.25 -36.32
CA ALA A 56 -36.48 40.03 -36.44
C ALA A 56 -35.71 40.75 -35.32
N LEU A 57 -36.15 41.94 -34.92
CA LEU A 57 -35.58 42.70 -33.80
C LEU A 57 -35.77 41.97 -32.46
N ILE A 58 -36.98 41.50 -32.18
CA ILE A 58 -37.32 40.78 -30.94
C ILE A 58 -36.50 39.49 -30.85
N LEU A 59 -36.43 38.71 -31.94
CA LEU A 59 -35.63 37.49 -31.98
C LEU A 59 -34.13 37.78 -31.85
N GLY A 60 -33.61 38.79 -32.55
CA GLY A 60 -32.19 39.17 -32.52
C GLY A 60 -31.71 39.74 -31.17
N LEU A 61 -32.60 40.39 -30.41
CA LEU A 61 -32.28 40.92 -29.07
C LEU A 61 -32.43 39.87 -27.96
N LEU A 62 -33.31 38.88 -28.11
CA LEU A 62 -33.54 37.86 -27.08
C LEU A 62 -32.52 36.72 -27.14
N ILE A 63 -32.05 36.31 -28.32
CA ILE A 63 -31.12 35.19 -28.47
C ILE A 63 -29.81 35.37 -27.68
N PRO A 64 -29.12 36.54 -27.69
CA PRO A 64 -27.88 36.73 -26.92
C PRO A 64 -28.08 36.71 -25.40
N VAL A 65 -29.28 37.00 -24.92
CA VAL A 65 -29.61 37.01 -23.49
C VAL A 65 -30.03 35.62 -23.01
N VAL A 66 -30.77 34.88 -23.85
CA VAL A 66 -31.27 33.54 -23.52
C VAL A 66 -30.20 32.49 -23.76
N ALA A 67 -29.36 32.61 -24.79
CA ALA A 67 -28.38 31.58 -25.14
C ALA A 67 -27.39 31.23 -24.01
N PRO A 68 -26.79 32.18 -23.26
CA PRO A 68 -25.90 31.84 -22.14
C PRO A 68 -26.64 31.19 -20.97
N VAL A 69 -27.89 31.56 -20.74
CA VAL A 69 -28.74 30.98 -19.69
C VAL A 69 -29.18 29.58 -20.09
N LEU A 70 -29.54 29.38 -21.36
CA LEU A 70 -29.89 28.09 -21.91
C LEU A 70 -28.67 27.16 -21.95
N ASP A 71 -27.50 27.68 -22.30
CA ASP A 71 -26.23 26.94 -22.30
C ASP A 71 -25.83 26.53 -20.87
N LYS A 72 -25.93 27.45 -19.90
CA LYS A 72 -25.71 27.13 -18.48
C LYS A 72 -26.76 26.17 -17.92
N TRP A 73 -28.00 26.21 -18.44
CA TRP A 73 -29.07 25.29 -18.07
C TRP A 73 -28.96 23.94 -18.76
N LEU A 74 -28.39 23.85 -19.96
CA LEU A 74 -28.20 22.60 -20.72
C LEU A 74 -26.88 21.91 -20.37
N ASN A 75 -25.81 22.67 -20.12
CA ASN A 75 -24.43 22.22 -19.95
C ASN A 75 -23.84 22.47 -18.55
N GLY A 76 -24.67 22.78 -17.55
CA GLY A 76 -24.18 22.97 -16.17
C GLY A 76 -23.66 21.66 -15.55
N ASP A 77 -22.42 21.68 -15.06
CA ASP A 77 -21.83 20.57 -14.31
C ASP A 77 -22.51 20.38 -12.94
N GLU A 78 -22.61 19.13 -12.47
CA GLU A 78 -23.08 18.82 -11.13
C GLU A 78 -21.88 18.52 -10.22
N THR A 79 -21.78 19.23 -9.09
CA THR A 79 -20.71 19.02 -8.10
C THR A 79 -21.25 18.20 -6.94
N PHE A 80 -20.54 17.13 -6.61
CA PHE A 80 -20.80 16.26 -5.47
C PHE A 80 -19.80 16.55 -4.36
N HIS A 81 -20.32 16.70 -3.13
CA HIS A 81 -19.52 16.97 -1.95
C HIS A 81 -19.52 15.73 -1.04
N GLY A 82 -18.36 15.37 -0.52
CA GLY A 82 -18.25 14.25 0.40
C GLY A 82 -17.15 14.40 1.43
N VAL A 83 -17.21 13.55 2.45
CA VAL A 83 -16.21 13.47 3.52
C VAL A 83 -15.85 12.02 3.81
N VAL A 84 -14.56 11.77 4.03
CA VAL A 84 -14.03 10.46 4.44
C VAL A 84 -13.58 10.56 5.89
N LEU A 85 -14.23 9.76 6.75
CA LEU A 85 -13.99 9.72 8.19
C LEU A 85 -13.54 8.32 8.62
N SER A 86 -12.84 8.22 9.73
CA SER A 86 -12.63 6.96 10.43
C SER A 86 -13.93 6.45 11.06
N ALA A 87 -13.95 5.17 11.45
CA ALA A 87 -15.04 4.63 12.27
C ALA A 87 -15.28 5.42 13.57
N THR A 88 -14.26 6.12 14.09
CA THR A 88 -14.32 6.98 15.28
C THR A 88 -14.71 8.43 14.97
N GLY A 89 -14.92 8.78 13.70
CA GLY A 89 -15.33 10.12 13.24
C GLY A 89 -14.19 11.10 12.97
N ALA A 90 -12.93 10.67 13.03
CA ALA A 90 -11.78 11.52 12.71
C ALA A 90 -11.63 11.68 11.18
N PRO A 91 -11.31 12.88 10.66
CA PRO A 91 -11.12 13.09 9.23
C PRO A 91 -9.89 12.35 8.70
N ILE A 92 -10.01 11.75 7.51
CA ILE A 92 -8.92 11.01 6.85
C ILE A 92 -8.40 11.84 5.67
N SER A 93 -7.18 12.37 5.82
CA SER A 93 -6.49 13.13 4.77
C SER A 93 -5.76 12.22 3.78
N GLY A 94 -5.69 12.63 2.51
CA GLY A 94 -4.96 11.90 1.46
C GLY A 94 -5.62 10.58 1.02
N ALA A 95 -6.88 10.34 1.38
CA ALA A 95 -7.64 9.21 0.86
C ALA A 95 -7.96 9.46 -0.62
N THR A 96 -7.80 8.43 -1.46
CA THR A 96 -8.12 8.45 -2.89
C THR A 96 -9.54 7.95 -3.10
N ILE A 97 -10.39 8.79 -3.70
CA ILE A 97 -11.74 8.46 -4.13
C ILE A 97 -11.73 8.32 -5.65
N ASN A 98 -12.08 7.12 -6.11
CA ASN A 98 -12.27 6.81 -7.53
C ASN A 98 -13.75 6.63 -7.81
N LEU A 99 -14.35 7.63 -8.45
CA LEU A 99 -15.67 7.54 -9.04
C LEU A 99 -15.52 6.85 -10.41
N LEU A 100 -15.85 5.57 -10.45
CA LEU A 100 -15.47 4.70 -11.58
C LEU A 100 -15.93 5.28 -12.92
N SER A 101 -15.01 5.35 -13.87
CA SER A 101 -15.21 5.86 -15.23
C SER A 101 -15.49 7.37 -15.34
N ILE A 102 -15.35 8.14 -14.25
CA ILE A 102 -15.62 9.58 -14.23
C ILE A 102 -14.42 10.37 -13.73
N ALA A 103 -14.00 10.20 -12.48
CA ALA A 103 -12.99 11.04 -11.84
C ALA A 103 -12.26 10.32 -10.70
N ILE A 104 -11.02 10.74 -10.44
CA ILE A 104 -10.24 10.34 -9.28
C ILE A 104 -9.84 11.62 -8.53
N VAL A 105 -10.15 11.68 -7.23
CA VAL A 105 -9.85 12.83 -6.37
C VAL A 105 -9.25 12.37 -5.05
N THR A 106 -8.54 13.27 -4.37
CA THR A 106 -7.92 13.01 -3.06
C THR A 106 -8.50 13.92 -1.98
N THR A 107 -8.67 13.41 -0.76
CA THR A 107 -9.19 14.23 0.34
C THR A 107 -8.19 15.26 0.84
N ASN A 108 -8.72 16.41 1.26
CA ASN A 108 -7.97 17.47 1.92
C ASN A 108 -7.67 17.12 3.42
N PRO A 109 -6.97 17.99 4.18
CA PRO A 109 -6.69 17.75 5.60
C PRO A 109 -7.93 17.58 6.49
N SER A 110 -9.07 18.12 6.08
CA SER A 110 -10.37 17.97 6.76
C SER A 110 -11.13 16.72 6.32
N GLY A 111 -10.53 15.86 5.50
CA GLY A 111 -11.16 14.65 4.96
C GLY A 111 -12.20 14.91 3.87
N GLN A 112 -12.33 16.15 3.39
CA GLN A 112 -13.34 16.54 2.40
C GLN A 112 -12.82 16.38 0.98
N PHE A 113 -13.73 16.13 0.04
CA PHE A 113 -13.46 16.06 -1.38
C PHE A 113 -14.67 16.54 -2.19
N ASP A 114 -14.39 17.07 -3.39
CA ASP A 114 -15.39 17.53 -4.34
C ASP A 114 -15.17 16.84 -5.69
N ILE A 115 -16.25 16.36 -6.30
CA ILE A 115 -16.22 15.75 -7.63
C ILE A 115 -17.19 16.48 -8.54
N THR A 116 -16.68 17.06 -9.61
CA THR A 116 -17.49 17.68 -10.65
C THR A 116 -17.79 16.66 -11.75
N VAL A 117 -19.07 16.38 -11.98
CA VAL A 117 -19.55 15.46 -13.01
C VAL A 117 -20.27 16.24 -14.10
N PRO A 118 -19.82 16.13 -15.36
CA PRO A 118 -20.53 16.74 -16.48
C PRO A 118 -21.93 16.16 -16.59
N ARG A 119 -22.94 17.00 -16.86
CA ARG A 119 -24.35 16.58 -16.92
C ARG A 119 -24.60 15.43 -17.91
N SER A 120 -23.81 15.36 -18.98
CA SER A 120 -23.86 14.28 -19.98
C SER A 120 -23.44 12.91 -19.46
N ARG A 121 -22.84 12.84 -18.27
CA ARG A 121 -22.38 11.62 -17.59
C ARG A 121 -23.09 11.40 -16.25
N VAL A 122 -24.19 12.13 -16.00
CA VAL A 122 -24.98 11.92 -14.79
C VAL A 122 -25.66 10.56 -14.89
N LEU A 123 -25.33 9.69 -13.94
CA LEU A 123 -25.90 8.35 -13.83
C LEU A 123 -26.94 8.33 -12.72
N ASN A 124 -27.88 7.38 -12.79
CA ASN A 124 -28.83 7.14 -11.69
C ASN A 124 -28.12 6.60 -10.44
N GLU A 125 -27.04 5.85 -10.66
CA GLU A 125 -26.22 5.24 -9.63
C GLU A 125 -24.74 5.38 -9.97
N TYR A 126 -23.95 5.62 -8.94
CA TYR A 126 -22.51 5.77 -9.03
C TYR A 126 -21.81 4.68 -8.26
N ARG A 127 -20.70 4.21 -8.82
CA ARG A 127 -19.82 3.23 -8.17
C ARG A 127 -18.56 3.93 -7.69
N ILE A 128 -18.31 3.84 -6.39
CA ILE A 128 -17.21 4.55 -5.74
C ILE A 128 -16.29 3.52 -5.12
N GLN A 129 -15.01 3.64 -5.44
CA GLN A 129 -13.94 2.92 -4.78
C GLN A 129 -13.12 3.92 -3.96
N VAL A 130 -12.88 3.58 -2.69
CA VAL A 130 -12.14 4.46 -1.77
C VAL A 130 -10.93 3.70 -1.25
N GLN A 131 -9.77 4.34 -1.30
CA GLN A 131 -8.52 3.78 -0.80
C GLN A 131 -7.87 4.80 0.12
N ALA A 132 -7.54 4.38 1.34
CA ALA A 132 -6.78 5.19 2.28
C ALA A 132 -5.74 4.31 2.97
N GLN A 133 -4.51 4.81 3.10
CA GLN A 133 -3.44 4.09 3.78
C GLN A 133 -3.82 3.88 5.25
N GLY A 134 -3.64 2.65 5.77
CA GLY A 134 -4.03 2.32 7.15
C GLY A 134 -5.49 2.00 7.37
N TYR A 135 -6.30 1.92 6.31
CA TYR A 135 -7.72 1.59 6.38
C TYR A 135 -8.06 0.39 5.51
N LYS A 136 -9.05 -0.40 5.91
CA LYS A 136 -9.61 -1.45 5.06
C LYS A 136 -10.27 -0.80 3.85
N THR A 137 -9.87 -1.21 2.66
CA THR A 137 -10.54 -0.83 1.41
C THR A 137 -11.94 -1.44 1.39
N PRO A 138 -13.03 -0.66 1.47
CA PRO A 138 -14.37 -1.20 1.33
C PRO A 138 -14.57 -1.74 -0.10
N ASP A 139 -15.48 -2.69 -0.25
CA ASP A 139 -15.98 -3.08 -1.57
C ASP A 139 -16.59 -1.86 -2.28
N ILE A 140 -16.67 -1.92 -3.61
CA ILE A 140 -17.20 -0.85 -4.45
C ILE A 140 -18.60 -0.44 -3.94
N LEU A 141 -18.70 0.79 -3.44
CA LEU A 141 -19.94 1.34 -2.91
C LEU A 141 -20.81 1.79 -4.07
N THR A 142 -22.07 1.34 -4.11
CA THR A 142 -23.05 1.82 -5.08
C THR A 142 -23.98 2.83 -4.41
N ILE A 143 -23.98 4.07 -4.89
CA ILE A 143 -24.73 5.20 -4.30
C ILE A 143 -25.65 5.80 -5.36
N SER A 144 -26.91 6.02 -5.02
CA SER A 144 -27.86 6.70 -5.91
C SER A 144 -27.49 8.19 -6.08
N ALA A 145 -27.78 8.75 -7.26
CA ALA A 145 -27.50 10.16 -7.56
C ALA A 145 -28.09 11.15 -6.54
N SER A 146 -29.28 10.83 -6.01
CA SER A 146 -29.95 11.63 -4.97
C SER A 146 -29.17 11.71 -3.65
N LYS A 147 -28.36 10.69 -3.33
CA LYS A 147 -27.55 10.62 -2.11
C LYS A 147 -26.13 11.16 -2.30
N MET A 148 -25.69 11.34 -3.54
CA MET A 148 -24.34 11.84 -3.88
C MET A 148 -24.13 13.34 -3.58
N ARG A 149 -25.21 14.12 -3.39
CA ARG A 149 -25.09 15.57 -3.13
C ARG A 149 -24.36 15.90 -1.82
N SER A 150 -24.44 15.03 -0.84
CA SER A 150 -23.68 15.10 0.41
C SER A 150 -23.62 13.69 0.99
N PHE A 151 -22.46 13.06 0.99
CA PHE A 151 -22.30 11.72 1.52
C PHE A 151 -21.04 11.56 2.38
N GLU A 152 -21.15 10.65 3.34
CA GLU A 152 -20.10 10.34 4.30
C GLU A 152 -19.64 8.90 4.08
N ILE A 153 -18.32 8.70 4.05
CA ILE A 153 -17.69 7.40 3.94
C ILE A 153 -16.94 7.13 5.23
N LYS A 154 -17.37 6.11 5.98
CA LYS A 154 -16.66 5.65 7.18
C LYS A 154 -15.74 4.50 6.83
N LEU A 155 -14.46 4.68 7.09
CA LEU A 155 -13.45 3.64 6.92
C LEU A 155 -13.08 3.01 8.25
N THR A 156 -13.05 1.69 8.27
CA THR A 156 -12.51 0.93 9.40
C THR A 156 -11.00 0.85 9.26
N PRO A 157 -10.21 1.14 10.32
CA PRO A 157 -8.78 0.93 10.30
C PRO A 157 -8.44 -0.48 9.80
N ALA A 158 -7.44 -0.60 8.93
CA ALA A 158 -6.89 -1.88 8.58
C ALA A 158 -6.26 -2.44 9.85
N LEU A 159 -6.68 -3.65 10.24
CA LEU A 159 -5.88 -4.39 11.21
C LEU A 159 -4.51 -4.60 10.57
N PRO A 160 -3.41 -4.36 11.31
CA PRO A 160 -2.08 -4.58 10.78
C PRO A 160 -1.98 -6.00 10.23
N GLU A 161 -1.55 -6.15 8.97
CA GLU A 161 -1.32 -7.49 8.45
C GLU A 161 0.06 -7.95 8.90
N LEU A 162 0.09 -8.51 10.10
CA LEU A 162 1.30 -9.12 10.61
C LEU A 162 1.62 -10.35 9.77
N VAL A 163 2.71 -10.25 9.03
CA VAL A 163 3.48 -11.40 8.56
C VAL A 163 2.87 -12.14 7.37
N LYS A 164 3.42 -11.88 6.17
CA LYS A 164 3.41 -12.86 5.08
C LYS A 164 4.70 -13.67 5.18
N THR A 165 4.62 -14.99 5.28
CA THR A 165 5.81 -15.81 4.99
C THR A 165 6.24 -15.52 3.58
N LEU A 166 7.50 -15.11 3.42
CA LEU A 166 8.09 -15.18 2.09
C LEU A 166 8.21 -16.65 1.74
N GLU A 167 8.02 -16.99 0.47
CA GLU A 167 8.39 -18.30 -0.10
C GLU A 167 9.91 -18.54 -0.05
N SER A 168 10.62 -17.92 0.89
CA SER A 168 12.06 -18.04 1.08
C SER A 168 12.40 -19.40 1.68
N ASN A 169 13.55 -19.91 1.27
CA ASN A 169 14.19 -21.10 1.82
C ASN A 169 14.21 -21.05 3.35
N LEU A 170 13.61 -22.05 3.98
CA LEU A 170 13.79 -22.34 5.39
C LEU A 170 15.19 -22.92 5.54
N ILE A 171 16.03 -22.34 6.38
CA ILE A 171 17.35 -22.90 6.66
C ILE A 171 17.29 -23.57 8.03
N ILE A 172 17.70 -24.84 8.10
CA ILE A 172 17.83 -25.55 9.38
C ILE A 172 19.30 -25.88 9.63
N GLY A 173 19.68 -26.04 10.88
CA GLY A 173 21.03 -26.39 11.29
C GLY A 173 21.08 -26.92 12.72
N GLN A 174 22.28 -27.01 13.29
CA GLN A 174 22.47 -27.36 14.69
C GLN A 174 23.46 -26.41 15.38
N TYR A 175 23.21 -26.08 16.65
CA TYR A 175 24.14 -25.36 17.54
C TYR A 175 24.49 -26.18 18.76
N TYR A 176 25.71 -26.69 18.81
CA TYR A 176 26.12 -27.63 19.86
C TYR A 176 25.11 -28.77 20.02
N GLY A 177 24.63 -29.32 18.89
CA GLY A 177 23.60 -30.35 18.80
C GLY A 177 22.16 -29.84 18.82
N LEU A 178 21.90 -28.63 19.33
CA LEU A 178 20.55 -28.09 19.44
C LEU A 178 19.96 -27.73 18.08
N PRO A 179 18.68 -28.05 17.80
CA PRO A 179 18.01 -27.60 16.59
C PRO A 179 18.07 -26.08 16.45
N LEU A 180 18.53 -25.64 15.29
CA LEU A 180 18.52 -24.26 14.88
C LEU A 180 17.69 -24.13 13.63
N VAL A 181 16.84 -23.11 13.60
CA VAL A 181 16.01 -22.74 12.46
C VAL A 181 16.24 -21.27 12.15
N LEU A 182 16.58 -20.99 10.90
CA LEU A 182 16.69 -19.66 10.33
C LEU A 182 15.50 -19.48 9.40
N ALA A 183 14.51 -18.73 9.87
CA ALA A 183 13.31 -18.41 9.11
C ALA A 183 13.37 -16.98 8.61
N THR A 184 12.87 -16.75 7.40
CA THR A 184 12.65 -15.40 6.88
C THR A 184 11.14 -15.17 6.71
N PHE A 185 10.65 -14.04 7.19
CA PHE A 185 9.25 -13.66 7.07
C PHE A 185 9.13 -12.16 6.84
N ARG A 186 8.13 -11.75 6.06
CA ARG A 186 7.90 -10.35 5.71
C ARG A 186 6.85 -9.78 6.62
N VAL A 187 7.16 -8.70 7.31
CA VAL A 187 6.21 -7.97 8.14
C VAL A 187 5.84 -6.66 7.45
N GLU A 188 4.54 -6.40 7.38
CA GLU A 188 3.98 -5.20 6.77
C GLU A 188 3.16 -4.46 7.81
N ASN A 189 3.57 -3.25 8.17
CA ASN A 189 2.75 -2.37 8.98
C ASN A 189 1.93 -1.47 8.06
N THR A 190 0.70 -1.88 7.77
CA THR A 190 -0.22 -1.10 6.96
C THR A 190 -0.83 0.08 7.72
N ALA A 191 -0.72 0.12 9.05
CA ALA A 191 -1.32 1.15 9.90
C ALA A 191 -0.59 2.49 9.82
N THR A 192 -1.23 3.53 10.37
CA THR A 192 -0.70 4.91 10.43
C THR A 192 0.22 5.16 11.63
N SER A 193 0.33 4.20 12.55
CA SER A 193 1.19 4.27 13.74
C SER A 193 2.22 3.14 13.74
N THR A 194 3.33 3.35 14.45
CA THR A 194 4.31 2.28 14.73
C THR A 194 3.64 1.10 15.43
N LEU A 195 4.02 -0.11 15.04
CA LEU A 195 3.57 -1.35 15.65
C LEU A 195 4.76 -2.08 16.29
N ASN A 196 4.58 -2.67 17.45
CA ASN A 196 5.62 -3.44 18.12
C ASN A 196 5.31 -4.93 18.03
N ILE A 197 6.24 -5.71 17.47
CA ILE A 197 6.24 -7.16 17.67
C ILE A 197 6.79 -7.42 19.06
N ASN A 198 5.93 -7.77 19.98
CA ASN A 198 6.30 -8.04 21.37
C ASN A 198 6.99 -9.40 21.52
N GLU A 199 6.63 -10.34 20.66
CA GLU A 199 7.08 -11.71 20.79
C GLU A 199 7.11 -12.43 19.44
N ILE A 200 8.16 -13.23 19.24
CA ILE A 200 8.27 -14.20 18.17
C ILE A 200 8.54 -15.55 18.84
N ARG A 201 7.77 -16.58 18.49
CA ARG A 201 7.97 -17.95 18.98
C ARG A 201 7.93 -18.93 17.82
N GLY A 202 8.68 -20.02 17.95
CA GLY A 202 8.53 -21.18 17.09
C GLY A 202 8.11 -22.41 17.87
N ASN A 203 7.38 -23.29 17.21
CA ASN A 203 7.15 -24.65 17.64
C ASN A 203 7.55 -25.58 16.50
N LEU A 204 8.48 -26.48 16.78
CA LEU A 204 9.00 -27.43 15.83
C LEU A 204 8.50 -28.82 16.21
N THR A 205 7.66 -29.40 15.38
CA THR A 205 7.04 -30.71 15.60
C THR A 205 7.63 -31.73 14.64
N GLY A 206 8.09 -32.86 15.18
CA GLY A 206 8.52 -34.02 14.39
C GLY A 206 7.88 -35.31 14.93
N ALA A 207 8.25 -36.45 14.36
CA ALA A 207 7.67 -37.74 14.74
C ALA A 207 7.81 -38.09 16.24
N ASN A 208 8.86 -37.59 16.90
CA ASN A 208 9.22 -37.95 18.27
C ASN A 208 8.86 -36.88 19.32
N GLY A 209 8.22 -35.79 18.92
CA GLY A 209 7.82 -34.74 19.85
C GLY A 209 7.77 -33.33 19.26
N SER A 210 7.45 -32.37 20.12
CA SER A 210 7.34 -30.95 19.81
C SER A 210 8.32 -30.15 20.65
N PHE A 211 9.01 -29.19 20.05
CA PHE A 211 10.03 -28.38 20.71
C PHE A 211 9.72 -26.91 20.53
N MET A 212 9.74 -26.16 21.63
CA MET A 212 9.64 -24.71 21.57
C MET A 212 10.98 -24.11 21.12
N LEU A 213 10.92 -23.28 20.10
CA LEU A 213 12.03 -22.47 19.61
C LEU A 213 11.87 -21.04 20.11
N ILE A 214 12.95 -20.49 20.67
CA ILE A 214 13.05 -19.09 21.07
C ILE A 214 13.95 -18.34 20.10
N PRO A 215 13.64 -17.08 19.78
CA PRO A 215 14.44 -16.28 18.88
C PRO A 215 15.70 -15.80 19.63
N VAL A 216 16.87 -16.07 19.06
CA VAL A 216 18.18 -15.73 19.67
C VAL A 216 18.84 -14.54 18.99
N ALA A 217 18.60 -14.38 17.69
CA ALA A 217 19.13 -13.28 16.90
C ALA A 217 18.25 -13.00 15.70
N TRP A 218 18.30 -11.78 15.18
CA TRP A 218 17.52 -11.36 14.02
C TRP A 218 18.30 -10.36 13.17
N THR A 219 17.91 -10.23 11.90
CA THR A 219 18.37 -9.15 11.02
C THR A 219 17.23 -8.75 10.10
N ILE A 220 17.23 -7.49 9.67
CA ILE A 220 16.49 -7.09 8.47
C ILE A 220 17.28 -7.65 7.28
N VAL A 221 16.62 -8.29 6.33
CA VAL A 221 17.25 -8.79 5.10
C VAL A 221 17.72 -7.59 4.29
N ASN A 222 18.95 -7.18 4.55
CA ASN A 222 19.79 -6.45 3.63
C ASN A 222 21.02 -7.33 3.37
N SER A 223 21.69 -7.12 2.25
CA SER A 223 22.69 -8.07 1.72
C SER A 223 23.91 -8.31 2.64
N PHE A 224 24.08 -7.53 3.73
CA PHE A 224 25.27 -7.56 4.60
C PHE A 224 24.95 -7.26 6.08
N GLY A 225 23.70 -7.47 6.50
CA GLY A 225 23.23 -7.03 7.81
C GLY A 225 23.77 -7.93 8.92
N PRO A 226 24.49 -7.40 9.92
CA PRO A 226 24.87 -8.22 11.07
C PRO A 226 23.60 -8.62 11.83
N PHE A 227 23.54 -9.89 12.26
CA PHE A 227 22.50 -10.31 13.18
C PHE A 227 22.65 -9.56 14.50
N ALA A 228 21.57 -8.92 14.94
CA ALA A 228 21.44 -8.32 16.26
C ALA A 228 20.80 -9.32 17.23
N PRO A 229 21.15 -9.29 18.51
CA PRO A 229 20.41 -10.03 19.53
C PRO A 229 18.96 -9.53 19.58
N VAL A 230 18.03 -10.43 19.90
CA VAL A 230 16.63 -10.05 20.12
C VAL A 230 16.52 -9.45 21.53
N THR A 231 16.39 -8.12 21.62
CA THR A 231 16.27 -7.41 22.90
C THR A 231 14.95 -6.63 22.94
N GLY A 232 13.91 -7.25 23.50
CA GLY A 232 12.61 -6.61 23.69
C GLY A 232 11.77 -6.49 22.41
N PRO A 233 10.70 -5.67 22.44
CA PRO A 233 9.79 -5.51 21.32
C PRO A 233 10.48 -4.94 20.08
N PHE A 234 10.11 -5.45 18.91
CA PHE A 234 10.64 -4.99 17.62
C PHE A 234 9.69 -3.95 16.99
N PRO A 235 10.11 -2.68 16.84
CA PRO A 235 9.26 -1.64 16.27
C PRO A 235 9.23 -1.70 14.74
N ILE A 236 8.03 -1.62 14.17
CA ILE A 236 7.76 -1.55 12.74
C ILE A 236 7.12 -0.20 12.44
N PRO A 237 7.84 0.72 11.77
CA PRO A 237 7.30 2.03 11.43
C PRO A 237 6.01 1.94 10.61
N ALA A 238 5.15 2.95 10.72
CA ALA A 238 3.95 3.07 9.91
C ALA A 238 4.27 3.00 8.41
N GLY A 239 3.52 2.21 7.65
CA GLY A 239 3.74 2.00 6.22
C GLY A 239 4.99 1.17 5.86
N ALA A 240 5.74 0.65 6.84
CA ALA A 240 6.95 -0.10 6.56
C ALA A 240 6.66 -1.54 6.10
N ARG A 241 7.50 -2.00 5.19
CA ARG A 241 7.57 -3.39 4.71
C ARG A 241 8.97 -3.91 4.96
N LEU A 242 9.11 -4.84 5.89
CA LEU A 242 10.40 -5.35 6.36
C LEU A 242 10.47 -6.86 6.16
N ASP A 243 11.55 -7.32 5.56
CA ASP A 243 11.87 -8.74 5.50
C ASP A 243 12.75 -9.05 6.71
N LEU A 244 12.21 -9.78 7.68
CA LEU A 244 12.92 -10.17 8.88
C LEU A 244 13.42 -11.57 8.75
N ARG A 245 14.69 -11.76 9.11
CA ARG A 245 15.31 -13.08 9.21
C ARG A 245 15.66 -13.32 10.67
N VAL A 246 15.15 -14.42 11.22
CA VAL A 246 15.23 -14.72 12.65
C VAL A 246 15.87 -16.08 12.84
N VAL A 247 16.94 -16.11 13.63
CA VAL A 247 17.57 -17.33 14.13
C VAL A 247 16.81 -17.75 15.37
N MET A 248 16.33 -18.98 15.37
CA MET A 248 15.58 -19.56 16.47
C MET A 248 16.20 -20.89 16.86
N MET A 249 16.21 -21.15 18.16
CA MET A 249 16.83 -22.35 18.72
C MET A 249 16.00 -22.88 19.88
N THR A 250 16.17 -24.16 20.22
CA THR A 250 15.55 -24.70 21.42
C THR A 250 16.14 -24.06 22.68
N GLY A 251 15.29 -23.79 23.68
CA GLY A 251 15.69 -23.21 24.96
C GLY A 251 16.46 -24.16 25.89
N ALA A 252 17.24 -25.10 25.35
CA ALA A 252 18.08 -25.97 26.17
C ALA A 252 19.08 -25.14 26.98
N ASN A 253 19.54 -25.69 28.10
CA ASN A 253 20.39 -24.98 29.06
C ASN A 253 21.82 -24.81 28.54
N VAL A 254 22.01 -23.97 27.52
CA VAL A 254 23.31 -23.54 27.01
C VAL A 254 24.13 -22.91 28.14
N ALA A 255 23.50 -22.29 29.14
CA ALA A 255 24.21 -21.77 30.30
C ALA A 255 24.97 -22.87 31.09
N SER A 256 24.42 -24.09 31.18
CA SER A 256 25.13 -25.24 31.78
C SER A 256 26.35 -25.66 30.95
N LEU A 257 26.22 -25.69 29.62
CA LEU A 257 27.36 -25.94 28.73
C LEU A 257 28.44 -24.87 28.93
N MET A 258 28.05 -23.60 28.91
CA MET A 258 28.98 -22.48 29.10
C MET A 258 29.63 -22.49 30.49
N ALA A 259 28.91 -22.88 31.54
CA ALA A 259 29.47 -23.03 32.88
C ALA A 259 30.56 -24.12 32.93
N LYS A 260 30.34 -25.26 32.25
CA LYS A 260 31.35 -26.33 32.14
C LYS A 260 32.58 -25.87 31.36
N LEU A 261 32.38 -25.12 30.27
CA LEU A 261 33.47 -24.57 29.48
C LEU A 261 34.29 -23.54 30.26
N ASN A 262 33.63 -22.61 30.96
CA ASN A 262 34.30 -21.59 31.77
C ASN A 262 35.03 -22.15 33.00
N ALA A 263 34.75 -23.39 33.41
CA ALA A 263 35.47 -24.07 34.49
C ALA A 263 36.88 -24.52 34.06
N LEU A 264 37.10 -24.71 32.76
CA LEU A 264 38.40 -25.09 32.22
C LEU A 264 39.40 -23.92 32.39
N PRO A 265 40.65 -24.19 32.81
CA PRO A 265 41.64 -23.15 33.09
C PRO A 265 41.85 -22.15 31.95
N GLU A 266 41.85 -22.63 30.71
CA GLU A 266 42.12 -21.85 29.50
C GLU A 266 40.99 -20.86 29.13
N TYR A 267 39.75 -21.07 29.59
CA TYR A 267 38.61 -20.17 29.28
C TYR A 267 38.18 -19.29 30.46
N ARG A 268 38.93 -19.28 31.56
CA ARG A 268 38.62 -18.41 32.72
C ARG A 268 38.72 -16.92 32.38
N SER A 269 39.64 -16.56 31.49
CA SER A 269 39.91 -15.18 31.09
C SER A 269 39.43 -14.85 29.67
N GLN A 270 39.03 -15.84 28.88
CA GLN A 270 38.70 -15.67 27.48
C GLN A 270 37.62 -16.68 27.07
N MET A 271 36.57 -16.23 26.37
CA MET A 271 35.54 -17.15 25.91
C MET A 271 36.08 -18.10 24.84
N PRO A 272 35.60 -19.36 24.79
CA PRO A 272 35.92 -20.27 23.70
C PRO A 272 35.65 -19.63 22.34
N CYS A 273 36.50 -19.90 21.35
CA CYS A 273 36.33 -19.40 19.98
C CYS A 273 36.35 -17.86 19.85
N SER A 274 36.91 -17.13 20.80
CA SER A 274 37.04 -15.68 20.68
C SER A 274 38.27 -15.31 19.84
N GLN A 275 38.07 -14.38 18.92
CA GLN A 275 39.16 -13.83 18.11
C GLN A 275 39.99 -12.87 18.97
N SER A 276 41.26 -13.22 19.22
CA SER A 276 42.21 -12.26 19.78
C SER A 276 42.62 -11.24 18.72
N TYR A 277 42.83 -9.98 19.12
CA TYR A 277 43.21 -8.90 18.19
C TYR A 277 44.45 -9.29 17.37
N GLY A 278 44.31 -9.30 16.05
CA GLY A 278 45.40 -9.65 15.12
C GLY A 278 45.72 -11.14 15.00
N LYS A 279 44.94 -12.04 15.63
CA LYS A 279 45.11 -13.49 15.53
C LYS A 279 43.91 -14.17 14.85
N ALA A 280 44.17 -15.33 14.27
CA ALA A 280 43.11 -16.24 13.85
C ALA A 280 42.34 -16.77 15.08
N VAL A 281 41.11 -17.22 14.86
CA VAL A 281 40.34 -17.89 15.92
C VAL A 281 41.05 -19.19 16.29
N GLU A 282 41.40 -19.34 17.56
CA GLU A 282 42.02 -20.56 18.06
C GLU A 282 40.96 -21.67 18.17
N PRO A 283 41.28 -22.90 17.74
CA PRO A 283 40.37 -24.04 17.87
C PRO A 283 40.11 -24.37 19.35
N LEU A 284 39.02 -25.09 19.61
CA LEU A 284 38.74 -25.60 20.95
C LEU A 284 39.85 -26.56 21.40
N SER A 285 40.27 -26.43 22.67
CA SER A 285 41.05 -27.44 23.37
C SER A 285 40.35 -28.80 23.36
N ASP A 286 41.11 -29.88 23.50
CA ASP A 286 40.58 -31.25 23.45
C ASP A 286 39.54 -31.51 24.56
N ASP A 287 39.77 -30.96 25.75
CA ASP A 287 38.83 -31.04 26.87
C ASP A 287 37.54 -30.28 26.58
N ALA A 288 37.64 -29.06 26.03
CA ALA A 288 36.47 -28.27 25.63
C ALA A 288 35.66 -28.95 24.53
N TYR A 289 36.36 -29.47 23.51
CA TYR A 289 35.71 -30.20 22.44
C TYR A 289 34.98 -31.43 22.97
N THR A 290 35.59 -32.19 23.89
CA THR A 290 34.95 -33.36 24.51
C THR A 290 33.69 -32.99 25.30
N ILE A 291 33.70 -31.85 26.01
CA ILE A 291 32.51 -31.33 26.72
C ILE A 291 31.40 -30.99 25.74
N VAL A 292 31.74 -30.27 24.65
CA VAL A 292 30.79 -29.83 23.63
C VAL A 292 30.24 -30.99 22.82
N ASP A 293 31.09 -31.93 22.40
CA ASP A 293 30.70 -33.12 21.64
C ASP A 293 29.72 -33.98 22.43
N ARG A 294 29.99 -34.21 23.71
CA ARG A 294 29.07 -34.92 24.60
C ARG A 294 27.73 -34.21 24.74
N PHE A 295 27.76 -32.89 24.99
CA PHE A 295 26.53 -32.11 25.08
C PHE A 295 25.72 -32.19 23.77
N ALA A 296 26.41 -32.06 22.63
CA ALA A 296 25.79 -32.12 21.32
C ALA A 296 25.16 -33.47 21.04
N PHE A 297 25.84 -34.57 21.39
CA PHE A 297 25.30 -35.91 21.25
C PHE A 297 24.04 -36.13 22.10
N GLU A 298 24.06 -35.67 23.36
CA GLU A 298 22.91 -35.77 24.28
C GLU A 298 21.70 -34.95 23.82
N HIS A 299 21.94 -33.81 23.17
CA HIS A 299 20.90 -32.83 22.81
C HIS A 299 20.60 -32.78 21.30
N PHE A 300 21.14 -33.70 20.50
CA PHE A 300 20.85 -33.77 19.06
C PHE A 300 19.44 -34.30 18.84
N LEU A 301 18.53 -33.43 18.42
CA LEU A 301 17.10 -33.75 18.28
C LEU A 301 16.64 -34.00 16.84
N TRP A 302 17.45 -33.65 15.82
CA TRP A 302 17.07 -33.90 14.44
C TRP A 302 16.96 -35.40 14.14
N ARG A 303 15.88 -35.79 13.46
CA ARG A 303 15.55 -37.17 13.08
C ARG A 303 15.00 -37.17 11.67
N GLU A 304 15.17 -38.30 10.98
CA GLU A 304 14.58 -38.54 9.68
C GLU A 304 13.05 -38.42 9.75
N GLY A 305 12.45 -37.92 8.68
CA GLY A 305 11.00 -37.86 8.51
C GLY A 305 10.47 -36.45 8.32
N ASN A 306 9.17 -36.30 8.49
CA ASN A 306 8.46 -35.04 8.29
C ASN A 306 8.51 -34.18 9.55
N TRP A 307 8.70 -32.89 9.33
CA TRP A 307 8.76 -31.86 10.34
C TRP A 307 7.79 -30.75 9.97
N ASN A 308 7.08 -30.24 10.98
CA ASN A 308 6.23 -29.07 10.87
C ASN A 308 6.80 -27.96 11.75
N LEU A 309 7.13 -26.84 11.13
CA LEU A 309 7.52 -25.63 11.83
C LEU A 309 6.32 -24.69 11.87
N GLN A 310 5.80 -24.43 13.06
CA GLN A 310 4.87 -23.35 13.32
C GLN A 310 5.63 -22.17 13.90
N LEU A 311 5.41 -20.98 13.37
CA LEU A 311 6.00 -19.76 13.86
C LEU A 311 4.89 -18.76 14.13
N SER A 312 5.00 -18.05 15.25
CA SER A 312 4.01 -17.10 15.69
C SER A 312 4.69 -15.79 16.02
N ALA A 313 4.13 -14.69 15.52
CA ALA A 313 4.53 -13.33 15.88
C ALA A 313 3.33 -12.64 16.52
N SER A 314 3.57 -12.00 17.66
CA SER A 314 2.55 -11.40 18.50
C SER A 314 2.80 -9.92 18.68
N THR A 315 1.73 -9.15 18.62
CA THR A 315 1.65 -7.71 18.93
C THR A 315 0.66 -7.51 20.08
N ASP A 316 0.43 -6.26 20.48
CA ASP A 316 -0.55 -5.95 21.53
C ASP A 316 -1.98 -6.42 21.17
N ASN A 317 -2.32 -6.45 19.88
CA ASN A 317 -3.69 -6.64 19.44
C ASN A 317 -3.92 -7.97 18.69
N GLU A 318 -2.86 -8.62 18.22
CA GLU A 318 -2.99 -9.81 17.37
C GLU A 318 -1.79 -10.75 17.48
N THR A 319 -2.06 -12.05 17.37
CA THR A 319 -1.05 -13.08 17.13
C THR A 319 -1.30 -13.71 15.76
N LYS A 320 -0.28 -13.70 14.91
CA LYS A 320 -0.31 -14.35 13.59
C LYS A 320 0.61 -15.54 13.61
N SER A 321 0.14 -16.67 13.07
CA SER A 321 0.91 -17.89 12.98
C SER A 321 1.04 -18.37 11.55
N PHE A 322 2.19 -18.95 11.23
CA PHE A 322 2.52 -19.50 9.93
C PHE A 322 3.13 -20.87 10.10
N THR A 323 2.81 -21.77 9.19
CA THR A 323 3.28 -23.15 9.21
C THR A 323 4.10 -23.46 7.97
N ARG A 324 5.17 -24.23 8.14
CA ARG A 324 6.01 -24.74 7.06
C ARG A 324 6.33 -26.20 7.33
N ASP A 325 5.89 -27.06 6.42
CA ASP A 325 6.27 -28.46 6.42
C ASP A 325 7.56 -28.66 5.63
N PHE A 326 8.42 -29.55 6.11
CA PHE A 326 9.62 -30.00 5.42
C PHE A 326 9.97 -31.42 5.85
N SER A 327 10.83 -32.10 5.09
CA SER A 327 11.30 -33.45 5.43
C SER A 327 12.81 -33.50 5.52
N LEU A 328 13.32 -34.42 6.34
CA LEU A 328 14.75 -34.73 6.48
C LEU A 328 15.01 -36.17 6.09
N SER A 329 15.94 -36.34 5.16
CA SER A 329 16.47 -37.65 4.79
C SER A 329 17.60 -38.09 5.74
N VAL A 330 17.89 -39.40 5.77
CA VAL A 330 19.02 -39.95 6.55
C VAL A 330 20.32 -39.23 6.26
N ASN A 331 20.64 -38.99 4.98
CA ASN A 331 21.89 -38.34 4.57
C ASN A 331 22.00 -36.91 5.12
N GLU A 332 20.89 -36.18 5.19
CA GLU A 332 20.86 -34.83 5.73
C GLU A 332 21.03 -34.82 7.25
N ILE A 333 20.44 -35.79 7.95
CA ILE A 333 20.64 -35.99 9.39
C ILE A 333 22.10 -36.32 9.69
N THR A 334 22.69 -37.23 8.93
CA THR A 334 24.11 -37.58 9.04
C THR A 334 24.98 -36.36 8.82
N ARG A 335 24.69 -35.56 7.77
CA ARG A 335 25.42 -34.31 7.51
C ARG A 335 25.33 -33.32 8.68
N LEU A 336 24.13 -33.09 9.23
CA LEU A 336 23.96 -32.23 10.40
C LEU A 336 24.72 -32.78 11.62
N ARG A 337 24.75 -34.10 11.81
CA ARG A 337 25.49 -34.72 12.91
C ARG A 337 26.99 -34.60 12.73
N ASP A 338 27.52 -34.92 11.56
CA ASP A 338 28.95 -34.82 11.24
C ASP A 338 29.45 -33.37 11.36
N SER A 339 28.56 -32.40 11.13
CA SER A 339 28.84 -30.98 11.32
C SER A 339 29.22 -30.60 12.77
N ILE A 340 28.90 -31.44 13.76
CA ILE A 340 29.31 -31.24 15.16
C ILE A 340 30.85 -31.23 15.27
N ALA A 341 31.56 -32.03 14.47
CA ALA A 341 33.01 -32.06 14.49
C ALA A 341 33.65 -30.71 14.06
N LEU A 342 32.92 -29.90 13.27
CA LEU A 342 33.37 -28.59 12.84
C LEU A 342 33.40 -27.55 13.97
N ILE A 343 32.72 -27.83 15.08
CA ILE A 343 32.75 -26.98 16.28
C ILE A 343 34.18 -26.89 16.86
N ARG A 344 35.00 -27.94 16.70
CA ARG A 344 36.40 -27.92 17.12
C ARG A 344 37.18 -26.77 16.47
N GLN A 345 36.85 -26.43 15.24
CA GLN A 345 37.50 -25.37 14.47
C GLN A 345 36.91 -23.99 14.77
N CYS A 346 36.01 -23.88 15.76
CA CYS A 346 35.39 -22.62 16.14
C CYS A 346 34.69 -21.89 14.98
N LEU A 347 34.21 -22.64 14.00
CA LEU A 347 33.31 -22.17 12.96
C LEU A 347 31.95 -21.88 13.60
N SER A 348 31.87 -20.73 14.27
CA SER A 348 30.71 -20.36 15.07
C SER A 348 29.47 -20.18 14.21
N ILE A 349 28.30 -20.39 14.81
CA ILE A 349 27.02 -20.09 14.17
C ILE A 349 26.87 -18.62 13.86
N ASN A 350 27.37 -17.72 14.70
CA ASN A 350 27.34 -16.29 14.39
C ASN A 350 28.19 -15.92 13.16
N MET A 351 29.28 -16.66 12.89
CA MET A 351 30.11 -16.47 11.69
C MET A 351 29.55 -17.17 10.45
N THR A 352 28.80 -18.27 10.62
CA THR A 352 28.36 -19.11 9.50
C THR A 352 26.88 -18.96 9.14
N VAL A 353 26.03 -18.43 10.04
CA VAL A 353 24.62 -18.08 9.73
C VAL A 353 24.52 -17.04 8.62
N PRO A 354 25.35 -15.98 8.58
CA PRO A 354 25.40 -15.08 7.43
C PRO A 354 25.82 -15.79 6.13
N LEU A 355 26.68 -16.81 6.21
CA LEU A 355 27.15 -17.58 5.06
C LEU A 355 26.15 -18.66 4.61
N ALA A 356 25.28 -19.14 5.50
CA ALA A 356 24.19 -20.05 5.17
C ALA A 356 23.15 -19.42 4.23
N GLN A 357 23.20 -18.09 4.09
CA GLN A 357 22.31 -17.32 3.21
C GLN A 357 22.57 -17.58 1.73
N ASP A 358 23.80 -17.98 1.37
CA ASP A 358 24.23 -18.20 -0.02
C ASP A 358 24.12 -19.68 -0.46
N GLY A 359 23.66 -20.59 0.41
CA GLY A 359 23.45 -21.99 0.06
C GLY A 359 23.57 -22.98 1.22
N SER A 360 23.63 -24.27 0.86
CA SER A 360 23.85 -25.35 1.83
C SER A 360 25.31 -25.39 2.29
N LEU A 361 25.57 -24.96 3.51
CA LEU A 361 26.83 -25.21 4.20
C LEU A 361 26.81 -26.57 4.92
N ALA A 362 27.96 -27.09 5.34
CA ALA A 362 28.02 -28.36 6.07
C ALA A 362 27.07 -28.40 7.29
N ASN A 363 26.90 -27.26 7.98
CA ASN A 363 26.09 -27.14 9.19
C ASN A 363 24.62 -26.73 8.92
N PHE A 364 24.27 -26.42 7.67
CA PHE A 364 22.99 -25.85 7.30
C PHE A 364 22.36 -26.52 6.09
N LEU A 365 21.04 -26.71 6.11
CA LEU A 365 20.25 -27.28 5.02
C LEU A 365 19.19 -26.27 4.59
N SER A 366 19.08 -26.05 3.29
CA SER A 366 17.97 -25.29 2.68
C SER A 366 16.75 -26.21 2.49
N LYS A 367 15.55 -25.72 2.85
CA LYS A 367 14.27 -26.44 2.89
C LYS A 367 13.10 -25.59 2.39
#